data_AF-A0A819IN56-F1
#
_entry.id   AF-A0A819IN56-F1
#
_cell.length_a   1.000
_cell.length_b   1.000
_cell.length_c   1.000
_cell.angle_alpha   90.00
_cell.angle_beta   90.00
_cell.angle_gamma   90.00
#
_symmetry.space_group_name_H-M   'P 1'
#
loop_
_entity.id
_entity.type
_entity.pdbx_description
1 polymer ?
#
loop_
_entity_poly.entity_id
_entity_poly.type
_entity_poly.pdbx_seq_one_letter_code
_entity_poly.pdbx_strand_id
1 'polypeptide(L)'
;MNELFQNVNIYEHVKIPDGYVNIRETEREIVALDFEKFINTKYLNLVTNIDHEEWKTLIQYAKISNKLSQLRTFVTQMKNEAIQHETTRIKDKFDFQYGQQRDAIVAKIVDLQTSGIGDPIELNTLRTQLHAVSDQTKIEQLEYIKYVNLNLHRTHQY
;
A
#
# COMPACT_ATOMS: atom_id res chain seq x y z
N MET A 1 24.28 3.29 12.19
CA MET A 1 23.80 1.90 12.29
C MET A 1 23.94 1.41 13.74
N ASN A 2 23.37 2.12 14.73
CA ASN A 2 23.51 1.80 16.16
C ASN A 2 22.30 2.23 17.02
N GLU A 3 21.15 2.56 16.42
CA GLU A 3 19.97 3.07 17.15
C GLU A 3 18.75 2.14 17.10
N LEU A 4 18.84 1.00 16.41
CA LEU A 4 17.71 0.05 16.24
C LEU A 4 17.53 -0.93 17.41
N PHE A 5 18.46 -0.97 18.38
CA PHE A 5 18.40 -1.91 19.51
C PHE A 5 18.00 -1.27 20.85
N GLN A 6 17.63 0.03 20.87
CA GLN A 6 17.29 0.72 22.12
C GLN A 6 15.87 0.44 22.66
N ASN A 7 15.06 -0.38 21.99
CA ASN A 7 13.65 -0.58 22.37
C ASN A 7 13.30 -2.00 22.86
N VAL A 8 14.29 -2.87 23.07
CA VAL A 8 14.03 -4.21 23.63
C VAL A 8 14.52 -4.22 25.07
N ASN A 9 13.60 -4.03 26.01
CA ASN A 9 13.86 -4.25 27.42
C ASN A 9 13.53 -5.71 27.76
N ILE A 10 14.56 -6.49 28.09
CA ILE A 10 14.43 -7.86 28.59
C ILE A 10 14.20 -7.77 30.09
N TYR A 11 13.08 -8.31 30.58
CA TYR A 11 12.72 -8.27 31.98
C TYR A 11 12.57 -9.70 32.52
N GLU A 12 13.54 -10.16 33.33
CA GLU A 12 13.37 -11.36 34.15
C GLU A 12 12.33 -11.06 35.25
N HIS A 13 11.17 -11.72 35.18
CA HIS A 13 10.13 -11.74 36.22
C HIS A 13 9.67 -10.36 36.71
N VAL A 14 9.40 -9.43 35.77
CA VAL A 14 8.79 -8.13 36.09
C VAL A 14 7.31 -8.17 35.74
N LYS A 15 6.48 -7.63 36.65
CA LYS A 15 5.07 -7.36 36.37
C LYS A 15 4.99 -6.45 35.14
N ILE A 16 4.37 -6.95 34.08
CA ILE A 16 4.22 -6.22 32.82
C ILE A 16 3.49 -4.89 33.11
N PRO A 17 3.97 -3.75 32.59
CA PRO A 17 3.33 -2.45 32.81
C PRO A 17 1.87 -2.44 32.31
N ASP A 18 1.01 -1.66 32.97
CA ASP A 18 -0.38 -1.53 32.55
C ASP A 18 -0.48 -1.04 31.09
N GLY A 19 -1.36 -1.65 30.31
CA GLY A 19 -1.54 -1.37 28.88
C GLY A 19 -0.65 -2.18 27.94
N TYR A 20 0.33 -2.92 28.48
CA TYR A 20 1.11 -3.89 27.72
C TYR A 20 0.45 -5.27 27.72
N VAL A 21 0.54 -5.96 26.59
CA VAL A 21 -0.02 -7.30 26.36
C VAL A 21 1.14 -8.24 26.11
N ASN A 22 1.32 -9.23 26.99
CA ASN A 22 2.19 -10.37 26.71
C ASN A 22 1.61 -11.10 25.50
N ILE A 23 2.33 -11.15 24.39
CA ILE A 23 1.91 -11.90 23.19
C ILE A 23 2.64 -13.21 23.05
N ARG A 24 3.85 -13.33 23.63
CA ARG A 24 4.68 -14.52 23.55
C ARG A 24 5.56 -14.61 24.78
N GLU A 25 5.59 -15.78 25.38
CA GLU A 25 6.46 -16.09 26.51
C GLU A 25 7.27 -17.33 26.16
N THR A 26 8.59 -17.22 26.29
CA THR A 26 9.52 -18.33 26.14
C THR A 26 10.26 -18.54 27.45
N GLU A 27 11.05 -19.61 27.54
CA GLU A 27 11.89 -19.87 28.72
C GLU A 27 12.88 -18.74 29.03
N ARG A 28 13.18 -17.84 28.08
CA ARG A 28 14.22 -16.81 28.19
C ARG A 28 13.70 -15.38 28.15
N GLU A 29 12.52 -15.16 27.57
CA GLU A 29 12.01 -13.81 27.35
C GLU A 29 10.47 -13.76 27.30
N ILE A 30 9.95 -12.61 27.73
CA ILE A 30 8.56 -12.21 27.54
C ILE A 30 8.53 -11.13 26.47
N VAL A 31 7.84 -11.38 25.38
CA VAL A 31 7.55 -10.40 24.34
C VAL A 31 6.19 -9.77 24.65
N ALA A 32 6.22 -8.48 24.99
CA ALA A 32 5.01 -7.71 25.26
C ALA A 32 4.92 -6.49 24.35
N LEU A 33 3.71 -6.12 23.96
CA LEU A 33 3.44 -4.93 23.15
C LEU A 33 2.51 -3.97 23.87
N ASP A 34 2.77 -2.68 23.70
CA ASP A 34 1.86 -1.60 24.09
C ASP A 34 0.66 -1.60 23.14
N PHE A 35 -0.51 -2.02 23.65
CA PHE A 35 -1.70 -2.23 22.81
C PHE A 35 -2.16 -0.94 22.14
N GLU A 36 -2.09 0.18 22.84
CA GLU A 36 -2.51 1.48 22.30
C GLU A 36 -1.57 1.93 21.20
N LYS A 37 -0.25 1.78 21.39
CA LYS A 37 0.69 2.09 20.31
C LYS A 37 0.53 1.15 19.12
N PHE A 38 0.22 -0.12 19.38
CA PHE A 38 0.02 -1.12 18.34
C PHE A 38 -1.17 -0.77 17.45
N ILE A 39 -2.37 -0.53 18.00
CA ILE A 39 -3.56 -0.24 17.19
C ILE A 39 -3.51 1.11 16.47
N ASN A 40 -2.58 1.99 16.87
CA ASN A 40 -2.36 3.30 16.25
C ASN A 40 -1.10 3.35 15.35
N THR A 41 -0.44 2.21 15.13
CA THR A 41 0.75 2.15 14.29
C THR A 41 0.40 2.22 12.80
N LYS A 42 1.36 2.68 11.99
CA LYS A 42 1.32 2.63 10.51
C LYS A 42 2.42 1.72 9.94
N TYR A 43 3.18 1.05 10.81
CA TYR A 43 4.29 0.22 10.39
C TYR A 43 3.79 -1.17 10.03
N LEU A 44 3.61 -1.42 8.73
CA LEU A 44 3.12 -2.71 8.19
C LEU A 44 3.95 -3.91 8.66
N ASN A 45 5.27 -3.71 8.78
CA ASN A 45 6.21 -4.75 9.22
C ASN A 45 5.93 -5.26 10.64
N LEU A 46 5.34 -4.43 11.51
CA LEU A 46 4.96 -4.88 12.86
C LEU A 46 3.80 -5.87 12.80
N VAL A 47 2.90 -5.73 11.84
CA VAL A 47 1.72 -6.58 11.68
C VAL A 47 2.09 -7.90 11.02
N THR A 48 3.01 -7.88 10.04
CA THR A 48 3.45 -9.09 9.32
C THR A 48 4.29 -10.03 10.18
N ASN A 49 4.88 -9.54 11.27
CA ASN A 49 5.72 -10.34 12.16
C ASN A 49 4.94 -11.01 13.30
N ILE A 50 3.63 -10.73 13.43
CA ILE A 50 2.77 -11.32 14.46
C ILE A 50 2.20 -12.63 13.94
N ASP A 51 2.49 -13.71 14.66
CA ASP A 51 2.02 -15.04 14.33
C ASP A 51 0.57 -15.29 14.80
N HIS A 52 0.04 -16.45 14.44
CA HIS A 52 -1.34 -16.82 14.73
C HIS A 52 -1.66 -16.87 16.23
N GLU A 53 -0.74 -17.35 17.07
CA GLU A 53 -0.99 -17.46 18.51
C GLU A 53 -0.93 -16.08 19.18
N GLU A 54 -0.01 -15.23 18.74
CA GLU A 54 0.07 -13.84 19.19
C GLU A 54 -1.19 -13.04 18.83
N TRP A 55 -1.73 -13.26 17.61
CA TRP A 55 -3.01 -12.68 17.20
C TRP A 55 -4.17 -13.13 18.08
N LYS A 56 -4.22 -14.41 18.47
CA LYS A 56 -5.25 -14.87 19.42
C LYS A 56 -5.14 -14.12 20.74
N THR A 57 -3.94 -13.94 21.26
CA THR A 57 -3.71 -13.22 22.52
C THR A 57 -4.15 -11.76 22.42
N LEU A 58 -3.81 -11.09 21.32
CA LEU A 58 -4.28 -9.73 21.01
C LEU A 58 -5.81 -9.62 20.95
N ILE A 59 -6.47 -10.57 20.30
CA ILE A 59 -7.93 -10.62 20.18
C ILE A 59 -8.57 -10.85 21.55
N GLN A 60 -8.02 -11.76 22.36
CA GLN A 60 -8.50 -12.02 23.72
C GLN A 60 -8.38 -10.77 24.59
N TYR A 61 -7.23 -10.11 24.55
CA TYR A 61 -7.02 -8.85 25.27
C TYR A 61 -8.01 -7.77 24.81
N ALA A 62 -8.18 -7.59 23.49
CA ALA A 62 -9.11 -6.62 22.94
C ALA A 62 -10.57 -6.91 23.34
N LYS A 63 -10.94 -8.18 23.50
CA LYS A 63 -12.26 -8.59 23.99
C LYS A 63 -12.45 -8.22 25.46
N ILE A 64 -11.46 -8.52 26.31
CA ILE A 64 -11.52 -8.25 27.76
C ILE A 64 -11.50 -6.73 28.04
N SER A 65 -10.70 -5.98 27.26
CA SER A 65 -10.55 -4.53 27.39
C SER A 65 -11.61 -3.72 26.64
N ASN A 66 -12.60 -4.37 26.01
CA ASN A 66 -13.65 -3.73 25.20
C ASN A 66 -13.11 -2.88 24.02
N LYS A 67 -11.97 -3.27 23.44
CA LYS A 67 -11.30 -2.61 22.30
C LYS A 67 -11.37 -3.40 21.01
N LEU A 68 -12.20 -4.45 20.94
CA LEU A 68 -12.32 -5.30 19.75
C LEU A 68 -12.72 -4.53 18.48
N SER A 69 -13.53 -3.48 18.62
CA SER A 69 -13.90 -2.60 17.50
C SER A 69 -12.67 -1.86 16.94
N GLN A 70 -11.83 -1.31 17.82
CA GLN A 70 -10.60 -0.61 17.42
C GLN A 70 -9.62 -1.56 16.76
N LEU A 71 -9.44 -2.76 17.32
CA LEU A 71 -8.60 -3.79 16.71
C LEU A 71 -9.10 -4.19 15.31
N ARG A 72 -10.42 -4.30 15.10
CA ARG A 72 -11.01 -4.60 13.78
C ARG A 72 -10.76 -3.48 12.78
N THR A 73 -10.93 -2.22 13.19
CA THR A 73 -10.64 -1.05 12.36
C THR A 73 -9.17 -1.04 11.96
N PHE A 74 -8.27 -1.27 12.93
CA PHE A 74 -6.83 -1.37 12.70
C PHE A 74 -6.49 -2.46 11.66
N VAL A 75 -6.96 -3.69 11.85
CA VAL A 75 -6.72 -4.80 10.90
C VAL A 75 -7.20 -4.45 9.49
N THR A 76 -8.36 -3.78 9.39
CA THR A 76 -8.91 -3.33 8.10
C THR A 76 -8.02 -2.27 7.45
N GLN A 77 -7.56 -1.28 8.23
CA GLN A 77 -6.65 -0.25 7.75
C GLN A 77 -5.34 -0.86 7.25
N MET A 78 -4.72 -1.75 8.03
CA MET A 78 -3.46 -2.39 7.68
C MET A 78 -3.57 -3.25 6.44
N LYS A 79 -4.71 -3.94 6.25
CA LYS A 79 -4.99 -4.67 5.01
C LYS A 79 -5.06 -3.75 3.80
N ASN A 80 -5.72 -2.59 3.93
CA ASN A 80 -5.80 -1.62 2.85
C ASN A 80 -4.44 -0.99 2.53
N GLU A 81 -3.64 -0.67 3.54
CA GLU A 81 -2.27 -0.18 3.38
C GLU A 81 -1.39 -1.22 2.66
N ALA A 82 -1.52 -2.51 2.99
CA ALA A 82 -0.79 -3.57 2.32
C ALA A 82 -1.14 -3.67 0.83
N ILE A 83 -2.44 -3.62 0.50
CA ILE A 83 -2.94 -3.63 -0.88
C ILE A 83 -2.44 -2.40 -1.66
N GLN A 84 -2.48 -1.21 -1.04
CA GLN A 84 -2.01 0.02 -1.68
C GLN A 84 -0.50 -0.01 -1.94
N HIS A 85 0.28 -0.48 -0.98
CA HIS A 85 1.73 -0.62 -1.14
C HIS A 85 2.05 -1.58 -2.28
N GLU A 86 1.38 -2.73 -2.34
CA GLU A 86 1.56 -3.70 -3.42
C GLU A 86 1.12 -3.14 -4.78
N THR A 87 -0.01 -2.44 -4.83
CA THR A 87 -0.50 -1.77 -6.05
C THR A 87 0.50 -0.75 -6.55
N THR A 88 1.10 0.05 -5.67
CA THR A 88 2.12 1.05 -6.03
C THR A 88 3.36 0.38 -6.57
N ARG A 89 3.86 -0.67 -5.90
CA ARG A 89 5.01 -1.46 -6.37
C ARG A 89 4.79 -2.10 -7.74
N ILE A 90 3.58 -2.57 -8.00
CA ILE A 90 3.18 -3.14 -9.30
C ILE A 90 3.13 -2.02 -10.36
N LYS A 91 2.57 -0.86 -10.02
CA LYS A 91 2.53 0.32 -10.91
C LYS A 91 3.92 0.78 -11.32
N ASP A 92 4.85 0.87 -10.37
CA ASP A 92 6.22 1.31 -10.65
C ASP A 92 6.99 0.35 -11.59
N LYS A 93 6.50 -0.88 -11.75
CA LYS A 93 7.05 -1.88 -12.68
C LYS A 93 6.34 -1.91 -14.03
N PHE A 94 5.19 -1.24 -14.16
CA PHE A 94 4.43 -1.19 -15.40
C PHE A 94 4.79 0.08 -16.17
N ASP A 95 5.47 -0.10 -17.30
CA ASP A 95 5.92 1.02 -18.14
C ASP A 95 4.78 1.50 -19.05
N PHE A 96 4.23 2.67 -18.76
CA PHE A 96 3.19 3.29 -19.59
C PHE A 96 3.84 4.06 -20.75
N GLN A 97 3.64 3.57 -21.96
CA GLN A 97 4.25 4.11 -23.18
C GLN A 97 3.35 5.14 -23.88
N TYR A 98 2.03 4.93 -23.85
CA TYR A 98 1.10 5.71 -24.68
C TYR A 98 0.49 6.91 -23.94
N GLY A 99 0.44 6.86 -22.60
CA GLY A 99 -0.02 7.99 -21.78
C GLY A 99 0.80 9.26 -22.00
N GLN A 100 2.13 9.15 -22.03
CA GLN A 100 3.03 10.29 -22.27
C GLN A 100 2.90 10.83 -23.71
N GLN A 101 2.75 9.94 -24.70
CA GLN A 101 2.56 10.33 -26.09
C GLN A 101 1.24 11.10 -26.29
N ARG A 102 0.17 10.67 -25.63
CA ARG A 102 -1.13 11.37 -25.65
C ARG A 102 -0.98 12.80 -25.15
N ASP A 103 -0.34 12.98 -23.99
CA ASP A 103 -0.19 14.29 -23.35
C ASP A 103 0.67 15.23 -24.19
N ALA A 104 1.71 14.70 -24.85
CA ALA A 104 2.52 15.47 -25.80
C ALA A 104 1.73 15.92 -27.04
N ILE A 105 0.83 15.09 -27.57
CA ILE A 105 -0.04 15.46 -28.71
C ILE A 105 -1.05 16.53 -28.28
N VAL A 106 -1.66 16.39 -27.09
CA VAL A 106 -2.60 17.37 -26.54
C VAL A 106 -1.92 18.73 -26.36
N ALA A 107 -0.71 18.76 -25.80
CA ALA A 107 0.05 20.00 -25.66
C ALA A 107 0.29 20.70 -27.00
N LYS A 108 0.71 19.95 -28.04
CA LYS A 108 0.90 20.49 -29.40
C LYS A 108 -0.38 21.06 -30.01
N ILE A 109 -1.53 20.39 -29.79
CA ILE A 109 -2.83 20.89 -30.26
C ILE A 109 -3.18 22.21 -29.57
N VAL A 110 -2.98 22.30 -28.25
CA VAL A 110 -3.25 23.51 -27.47
C VAL A 110 -2.35 24.67 -27.94
N ASP A 111 -1.06 24.42 -28.17
CA ASP A 111 -0.12 25.43 -28.65
C ASP A 111 -0.49 25.94 -30.05
N LEU A 112 -0.90 25.06 -30.96
CA LEU A 112 -1.36 25.44 -32.31
C LEU A 112 -2.66 26.24 -32.29
N GLN A 113 -3.57 25.93 -31.37
CA GLN A 113 -4.84 26.65 -31.25
C GLN A 113 -4.66 28.03 -30.59
N THR A 114 -3.75 28.15 -29.63
CA THR A 114 -3.51 29.41 -28.89
C THR A 114 -2.63 30.39 -29.64
N SER A 115 -1.73 29.91 -30.51
CA SER A 115 -0.86 30.76 -31.34
C SER A 115 -1.60 31.48 -32.48
N GLY A 116 -2.83 31.08 -32.81
CA GLY A 116 -3.67 31.74 -33.83
C GLY A 116 -3.19 31.60 -35.28
N ILE A 117 -2.08 30.87 -35.50
CA ILE A 117 -1.46 30.60 -36.81
C ILE A 117 -1.38 29.07 -37.01
N GLY A 118 -2.48 28.36 -36.77
CA GLY A 118 -2.53 26.90 -36.90
C GLY A 118 -2.84 26.46 -38.33
N ASP A 119 -1.99 25.66 -38.94
CA ASP A 119 -2.29 24.98 -40.20
C ASP A 119 -3.42 23.94 -39.97
N PRO A 120 -4.57 24.06 -40.65
CA PRO A 120 -5.67 23.10 -40.53
C PRO A 120 -5.27 21.66 -40.85
N ILE A 121 -4.28 21.46 -41.72
CA ILE A 121 -3.78 20.13 -42.11
C ILE A 121 -2.98 19.50 -40.95
N GLU A 122 -2.13 20.28 -40.30
CA GLU A 122 -1.36 19.85 -39.13
C GLU A 122 -2.29 19.54 -37.94
N LEU A 123 -3.29 20.39 -37.71
CA LEU A 123 -4.29 20.20 -36.66
C LEU A 123 -5.10 18.90 -36.86
N ASN A 124 -5.54 18.63 -38.10
CA ASN A 124 -6.24 17.39 -38.42
C ASN A 124 -5.33 16.17 -38.25
N THR A 125 -4.06 16.27 -38.65
CA THR A 125 -3.08 15.20 -38.45
C THR A 125 -2.90 14.86 -36.98
N LEU A 126 -2.72 15.87 -36.12
CA LEU A 126 -2.59 15.69 -34.67
C LEU A 126 -3.86 15.12 -34.04
N ARG A 127 -5.06 15.50 -34.52
CA ARG A 127 -6.33 14.93 -34.05
C ARG A 127 -6.45 13.44 -34.41
N THR A 128 -6.05 13.05 -35.61
CA THR A 128 -6.03 11.64 -36.01
C THR A 128 -5.04 10.84 -35.17
N GLN A 129 -3.83 11.38 -34.93
CA GLN A 129 -2.85 10.77 -34.04
C GLN A 129 -3.36 10.66 -32.60
N LEU A 130 -4.03 11.69 -32.08
CA LEU A 130 -4.63 11.67 -30.74
C LEU A 130 -5.68 10.58 -30.61
N HIS A 131 -6.53 10.38 -31.62
CA HIS A 131 -7.51 9.30 -31.63
C HIS A 131 -6.84 7.91 -31.56
N ALA A 132 -5.84 7.67 -32.42
CA ALA A 132 -5.11 6.41 -32.44
C ALA A 132 -4.38 6.13 -31.10
N VAL A 133 -3.69 7.13 -30.54
CA VAL A 133 -2.99 7.01 -29.24
C VAL A 133 -3.97 6.88 -28.08
N SER A 134 -5.15 7.50 -28.15
CA SER A 134 -6.18 7.37 -27.11
C SER A 134 -6.74 5.95 -27.03
N ASP A 135 -6.95 5.29 -28.17
CA ASP A 135 -7.38 3.89 -28.17
C ASP A 135 -6.28 2.97 -27.64
N GLN A 136 -5.03 3.23 -28.00
CA GLN A 136 -3.89 2.48 -27.46
C GLN A 136 -3.69 2.71 -25.95
N THR A 137 -3.94 3.92 -25.45
CA THR A 137 -3.92 4.24 -24.00
C THR A 137 -4.99 3.46 -23.25
N LYS A 138 -6.19 3.29 -23.82
CA LYS A 138 -7.25 2.47 -23.21
C LYS A 138 -6.86 0.99 -23.16
N ILE A 139 -6.24 0.48 -24.22
CA ILE A 139 -5.72 -0.91 -24.25
C ILE A 139 -4.68 -1.10 -23.16
N GLU A 140 -3.72 -0.19 -23.06
CA GLU A 140 -2.67 -0.19 -22.04
C GLU A 140 -3.24 -0.11 -20.61
N GLN A 141 -4.29 0.67 -20.38
CA GLN A 141 -5.02 0.69 -19.10
C GLN A 141 -5.66 -0.65 -18.76
N LEU A 142 -6.27 -1.33 -19.75
CA LEU A 142 -6.84 -2.67 -19.55
C LEU A 142 -5.75 -3.71 -19.28
N GLU A 143 -4.61 -3.62 -19.97
CA GLU A 143 -3.44 -4.47 -19.72
C GLU A 143 -2.85 -4.24 -18.33
N TYR A 144 -2.77 -2.98 -17.89
CA TYR A 144 -2.40 -2.63 -16.52
C TYR A 144 -3.34 -3.24 -15.49
N ILE A 145 -4.67 -3.12 -15.68
CA ILE A 145 -5.66 -3.73 -14.77
C ILE A 145 -5.47 -5.26 -14.72
N LYS A 146 -5.26 -5.91 -15.87
CA LYS A 146 -4.98 -7.35 -15.93
C LYS A 146 -3.68 -7.70 -15.20
N TYR A 147 -2.63 -6.92 -15.39
CA TYR A 147 -1.34 -7.09 -14.74
C TYR A 147 -1.45 -6.94 -13.22
N VAL A 148 -2.14 -5.92 -12.72
CA VAL A 148 -2.42 -5.71 -11.29
C VAL A 148 -3.19 -6.89 -10.72
N ASN A 149 -4.29 -7.28 -11.36
CA ASN A 149 -5.11 -8.40 -10.89
C ASN A 149 -4.31 -9.71 -10.83
N LEU A 150 -3.53 -10.01 -11.87
CA LEU A 150 -2.69 -11.22 -11.91
C LEU A 150 -1.65 -11.23 -10.79
N ASN A 151 -0.97 -10.10 -10.55
CA ASN A 151 0.08 -10.02 -9.54
C ASN A 151 -0.49 -10.00 -8.11
N LEU A 152 -1.61 -9.32 -7.86
CA LEU A 152 -2.30 -9.38 -6.57
C LEU A 152 -2.78 -10.81 -6.26
N HIS A 153 -3.31 -11.54 -7.25
CA HIS A 153 -3.72 -12.94 -7.06
C HIS A 153 -2.54 -13.85 -6.69
N ARG A 154 -1.35 -13.63 -7.27
CA ARG A 154 -0.13 -14.41 -6.93
C ARG A 154 0.36 -14.11 -5.51
N THR A 155 0.28 -12.86 -5.06
CA THR A 155 0.70 -12.47 -3.71
C THR A 155 -0.22 -13.03 -2.62
N HIS A 156 -1.48 -13.36 -2.93
CA HIS A 156 -2.44 -13.97 -2.01
C HIS A 156 -2.38 -15.50 -1.90
N GLN A 157 -1.46 -16.17 -2.62
CA GLN A 157 -1.30 -17.63 -2.61
C GLN A 157 -0.20 -18.16 -1.66
N TYR A 158 0.46 -17.28 -0.91
CA TYR A 158 1.44 -17.60 0.14
C TYR A 158 0.93 -17.11 1.49
#